data_AF-A0A8S2PIG1-F1
#
_entry.id   AF-A0A8S2PIG1-F1
#
_cell.length_a   1.000
_cell.length_b   1.000
_cell.length_c   1.000
_cell.angle_alpha   90.00
_cell.angle_beta   90.00
_cell.angle_gamma   90.00
#
_symmetry.space_group_name_H-M   'P 1'
#
loop_
_entity.id
_entity.type
_entity.pdbx_description
1 polymer ?
#
loop_
_entity_poly.entity_id
_entity_poly.type
_entity_poly.pdbx_seq_one_letter_code
_entity_poly.pdbx_strand_id
1 'polypeptide(L)'
;MQNISVLKRVGEDKKVEWAPVEKALEESAEQFCVGNQLSIADCCLIPQLYHARRWKIDLTKYLLIPSIEERLNSIDAFKVAHPNQQPDCPEKEKA
;
A
#
# COMPACT_ATOMS: atom_id res chain seq x y z
N MET A 1 1.03 10.63 9.33
CA MET A 1 -0.11 9.66 9.44
C MET A 1 -0.81 9.57 8.09
N GLN A 2 -1.30 8.39 7.68
CA GLN A 2 -2.01 8.22 6.39
C GLN A 2 -3.54 8.06 6.52
N ASN A 3 -4.10 8.09 7.73
CA ASN A 3 -5.55 8.12 7.93
C ASN A 3 -6.10 9.54 7.65
N ILE A 4 -6.88 9.71 6.59
CA ILE A 4 -7.37 11.02 6.14
C ILE A 4 -8.31 11.68 7.15
N SER A 5 -9.16 10.90 7.82
CA SER A 5 -10.04 11.42 8.88
C SER A 5 -9.22 11.99 10.03
N VAL A 6 -8.10 11.36 10.35
CA VAL A 6 -7.15 11.86 11.35
C VAL A 6 -6.43 13.09 10.82
N LEU A 7 -5.92 13.10 9.58
CA LEU A 7 -5.26 14.28 8.98
C LEU A 7 -6.15 15.52 8.99
N LYS A 8 -7.45 15.39 8.70
CA LYS A 8 -8.42 16.49 8.84
C LYS A 8 -8.51 17.06 10.26
N ARG A 9 -8.22 16.24 11.28
CA ARG A 9 -8.29 16.61 12.70
C ARG A 9 -6.99 17.24 13.21
N VAL A 10 -5.83 16.73 12.79
CA VAL A 10 -4.50 17.17 13.26
C VAL A 10 -3.80 18.17 12.36
N GLY A 11 -4.33 18.43 11.15
CA GLY A 11 -3.74 19.34 10.18
C GLY A 11 -2.93 18.62 9.09
N GLU A 12 -2.97 19.19 7.87
CA GLU A 12 -2.25 18.65 6.71
C GLU A 12 -0.73 18.75 6.82
N ASP A 13 -0.23 19.60 7.73
CA ASP A 13 1.20 19.72 8.06
C ASP A 13 1.80 18.41 8.62
N LYS A 14 0.95 17.50 9.12
CA LYS A 14 1.36 16.16 9.59
C LYS A 14 1.22 15.06 8.53
N LYS A 15 0.90 15.42 7.28
CA LYS A 15 0.87 14.48 6.16
C LYS A 15 2.29 14.00 5.88
N VAL A 16 2.47 12.69 5.94
CA VAL A 16 3.76 12.06 5.61
C VAL A 16 3.67 11.64 4.15
N GLU A 17 4.55 12.18 3.33
CA GLU A 17 4.71 11.80 1.93
C GLU A 17 5.34 10.40 1.81
N TRP A 18 5.18 9.76 0.66
CA TRP A 18 5.67 8.40 0.41
C TRP A 18 7.17 8.32 0.08
N ALA A 19 7.85 9.46 -0.06
CA ALA A 19 9.26 9.53 -0.43
C ALA A 19 10.20 8.77 0.53
N PRO A 20 10.02 8.79 1.87
CA PRO A 20 10.85 7.99 2.77
C PRO A 20 10.68 6.48 2.58
N VAL A 21 9.47 6.03 2.19
CA VAL A 21 9.21 4.61 1.89
C VAL A 21 9.93 4.22 0.62
N GLU A 22 9.80 5.03 -0.44
CA GLU A 22 10.53 4.80 -1.70
C GLU A 22 12.04 4.71 -1.45
N LYS A 23 12.61 5.65 -0.68
CA LYS A 23 14.03 5.63 -0.33
C LYS A 23 14.42 4.38 0.46
N ALA A 24 13.61 3.93 1.42
CA ALA A 24 13.89 2.70 2.15
C ALA A 24 13.87 1.47 1.23
N LEU A 25 13.00 1.47 0.21
CA LEU A 25 12.95 0.42 -0.79
C LEU A 25 14.18 0.45 -1.70
N GLU A 26 14.72 1.62 -2.06
CA GLU A 26 15.97 1.70 -2.83
C GLU A 26 17.15 1.00 -2.13
N GLU A 27 17.15 0.99 -0.79
CA GLU A 27 18.22 0.38 0.01
C GLU A 27 18.02 -1.13 0.26
N SER A 28 16.79 -1.64 0.18
CA SER A 28 16.45 -2.98 0.68
C SER A 28 15.66 -3.86 -0.28
N ALA A 29 14.99 -3.28 -1.28
CA ALA A 29 14.13 -4.02 -2.18
C ALA A 29 14.94 -4.74 -3.27
N GLU A 30 14.56 -5.99 -3.53
CA GLU A 30 14.89 -6.68 -4.78
C GLU A 30 13.57 -7.12 -5.41
N GLN A 31 13.19 -8.40 -5.29
CA GLN A 31 11.87 -8.86 -5.74
C GLN A 31 10.72 -8.32 -4.87
N PHE A 32 10.91 -8.19 -3.56
CA PHE A 32 9.89 -7.71 -2.63
C PHE A 32 10.40 -6.50 -1.83
N CYS A 33 9.66 -6.04 -0.82
CA CYS A 33 10.10 -4.91 -0.01
C CYS A 33 11.48 -5.11 0.62
N VAL A 34 11.86 -6.35 0.96
CA VAL A 34 13.17 -6.68 1.54
C VAL A 34 13.72 -7.95 0.87
N GLY A 35 14.69 -7.78 -0.04
CA GLY A 35 15.31 -8.87 -0.78
C GLY A 35 14.33 -9.66 -1.65
N ASN A 36 14.54 -10.98 -1.76
CA ASN A 36 13.81 -11.87 -2.68
C ASN A 36 12.71 -12.72 -2.03
N GLN A 37 12.38 -12.48 -0.76
CA GLN A 37 11.32 -13.22 -0.07
C GLN A 37 10.26 -12.28 0.52
N LEU A 38 9.04 -12.79 0.62
CA LEU A 38 7.95 -12.08 1.29
C LEU A 38 8.32 -11.81 2.75
N SER A 39 8.01 -10.62 3.21
CA SER A 39 8.32 -10.13 4.55
C SER A 39 7.12 -9.42 5.16
N ILE A 40 7.24 -9.05 6.44
CA ILE A 40 6.22 -8.22 7.10
C ILE A 40 6.08 -6.84 6.44
N ALA A 41 7.12 -6.35 5.75
CA ALA A 41 7.07 -5.08 5.04
C ALA A 41 6.05 -5.13 3.90
N ASP A 42 5.97 -6.25 3.17
CA ASP A 42 5.00 -6.45 2.08
C ASP A 42 3.56 -6.51 2.60
N CYS A 43 3.35 -7.22 3.72
CA CYS A 43 2.07 -7.27 4.42
C CYS A 43 1.62 -5.89 4.93
N CYS A 44 2.57 -5.03 5.32
CA CYS A 44 2.29 -3.66 5.72
C CYS A 44 2.06 -2.73 4.53
N LEU A 45 2.75 -2.95 3.40
CA LEU A 45 2.71 -2.05 2.24
C LEU A 45 1.36 -2.10 1.53
N ILE A 46 0.83 -3.29 1.21
CA ILE A 46 -0.41 -3.43 0.42
C ILE A 46 -1.62 -2.70 1.02
N PRO A 47 -1.92 -2.81 2.33
CA PRO A 47 -3.03 -2.07 2.93
C PRO A 47 -2.85 -0.55 2.85
N GLN A 48 -1.61 -0.04 2.96
CA GLN A 48 -1.34 1.39 2.82
C GLN A 48 -1.54 1.85 1.37
N LEU A 49 -1.14 1.02 0.39
CA LEU A 49 -1.38 1.30 -1.02
C LEU A 49 -2.86 1.27 -1.38
N TYR A 50 -3.63 0.30 -0.86
CA TYR A 50 -5.08 0.29 -1.01
C TYR A 50 -5.71 1.62 -0.53
N HIS A 51 -5.29 2.12 0.64
CA HIS A 51 -5.72 3.43 1.12
C HIS A 51 -5.30 4.57 0.17
N ALA A 52 -4.06 4.57 -0.31
CA ALA A 52 -3.59 5.55 -1.28
C ALA A 52 -4.44 5.55 -2.56
N ARG A 53 -4.78 4.37 -3.11
CA ARG A 53 -5.66 4.23 -4.27
C ARG A 53 -7.08 4.72 -3.97
N ARG A 54 -7.66 4.31 -2.84
CA ARG A 54 -9.02 4.73 -2.41
C ARG A 54 -9.15 6.24 -2.30
N TRP A 55 -8.09 6.91 -1.87
CA TRP A 55 -8.03 8.38 -1.74
C TRP A 55 -7.36 9.09 -2.92
N LYS A 56 -7.09 8.39 -4.02
CA LYS A 56 -6.52 8.95 -5.26
C LYS A 56 -5.21 9.70 -5.02
N ILE A 57 -4.37 9.18 -4.11
CA ILE A 57 -3.01 9.68 -3.93
C ILE A 57 -2.20 9.31 -5.18
N ASP A 58 -1.56 10.31 -5.78
CA ASP A 58 -0.67 10.09 -6.91
C ASP A 58 0.65 9.47 -6.46
N LEU A 59 0.87 8.22 -6.92
CA LEU A 59 2.08 7.44 -6.68
C LEU A 59 2.96 7.34 -7.95
N THR A 60 2.58 7.98 -9.05
CA THR A 60 3.31 7.88 -10.33
C THR A 60 4.74 8.44 -10.28
N LYS A 61 5.01 9.31 -9.29
CA LYS A 61 6.35 9.82 -8.98
C LYS A 61 7.29 8.80 -8.32
N TYR A 62 6.81 7.60 -8.01
CA TYR A 62 7.57 6.52 -7.38
C TYR A 62 7.67 5.34 -8.34
N LEU A 63 8.84 4.72 -8.45
CA LEU A 63 9.11 3.63 -9.39
C LEU A 63 9.03 2.26 -8.72
N LEU A 64 9.58 2.12 -7.52
CA LEU A 64 9.65 0.85 -6.80
C LEU A 64 8.30 0.48 -6.20
N ILE A 65 7.62 1.44 -5.56
CA ILE A 65 6.31 1.20 -4.93
C ILE A 65 5.29 0.55 -5.89
N PRO A 66 4.98 1.11 -7.08
CA PRO A 66 4.01 0.49 -7.98
C PRO A 66 4.49 -0.86 -8.54
N SER A 67 5.80 -1.01 -8.74
CA SER A 67 6.39 -2.24 -9.25
C SER A 67 6.26 -3.40 -8.25
N ILE A 68 6.49 -3.12 -6.95
CA ILE A 68 6.29 -4.11 -5.88
C ILE A 68 4.80 -4.40 -5.69
N GLU A 69 3.94 -3.38 -5.73
CA GLU A 69 2.48 -3.53 -5.65
C GLU A 69 1.95 -4.53 -6.67
N GLU A 70 2.39 -4.41 -7.93
CA GLU A 70 1.99 -5.30 -9.01
C GLU A 70 2.40 -6.76 -8.72
N ARG A 71 3.64 -6.98 -8.28
CA ARG A 71 4.12 -8.32 -7.94
C ARG A 71 3.34 -8.93 -6.78
N LEU A 72 3.10 -8.17 -5.71
CA LEU A 72 2.35 -8.64 -4.55
C LEU A 72 0.89 -8.94 -4.91
N ASN A 73 0.24 -8.11 -5.71
CA ASN A 73 -1.14 -8.34 -6.17
C ASN A 73 -1.27 -9.54 -7.12
N SER A 74 -0.19 -10.02 -7.72
CA SER A 74 -0.19 -11.25 -8.52
C SER A 74 -0.32 -12.53 -7.67
N ILE A 75 0.04 -12.46 -6.39
CA ILE A 75 0.06 -13.59 -5.45
C ILE A 75 -1.35 -13.82 -4.87
N ASP A 76 -1.82 -15.06 -4.92
CA ASP A 76 -3.19 -15.40 -4.52
C ASP A 76 -3.50 -15.09 -3.05
N ALA A 77 -2.51 -15.22 -2.16
CA ALA A 77 -2.68 -14.85 -0.75
C ALA A 77 -3.11 -13.38 -0.58
N PHE A 78 -2.55 -12.45 -1.37
CA PHE A 78 -2.92 -11.04 -1.32
C PHE A 78 -4.27 -10.77 -1.98
N LYS A 79 -4.63 -11.51 -3.05
CA LYS A 79 -5.96 -11.41 -3.68
C LYS A 79 -7.06 -11.85 -2.72
N VAL A 80 -6.89 -12.99 -2.06
CA VAL A 80 -7.85 -13.52 -1.08
C VAL A 80 -7.95 -12.61 0.14
N ALA A 81 -6.84 -11.99 0.56
CA ALA A 81 -6.82 -11.02 1.66
C ALA A 81 -7.34 -9.62 1.28
N HIS A 82 -7.70 -9.39 0.01
CA HIS A 82 -8.18 -8.08 -0.43
C HIS A 82 -9.48 -7.70 0.32
N PRO A 83 -9.67 -6.43 0.73
CA PRO A 83 -10.87 -5.99 1.45
C PRO A 83 -12.19 -6.36 0.76
N ASN A 84 -12.22 -6.34 -0.58
CA ASN A 84 -13.42 -6.68 -1.35
C ASN A 84 -13.75 -8.18 -1.41
N GLN A 85 -12.85 -9.04 -0.90
CA GLN A 85 -13.03 -10.50 -0.87
C GLN A 85 -13.40 -11.00 0.54
N GLN A 86 -13.57 -10.10 1.51
CA GLN A 86 -13.90 -10.48 2.88
C GLN A 86 -15.40 -10.69 3.08
N PRO A 87 -15.82 -11.59 4.00
CA PRO A 87 -17.24 -11.88 4.23
C PRO A 87 -18.09 -10.67 4.63
N ASP A 88 -17.48 -9.69 5.31
CA ASP A 88 -18.09 -8.45 5.77
C ASP A 88 -18.04 -7.31 4.74
N CYS A 89 -17.46 -7.54 3.56
CA CYS A 89 -17.48 -6.57 2.48
C CYS A 89 -18.92 -6.27 2.04
N PRO A 90 -19.35 -4.99 1.96
CA PRO A 90 -20.66 -4.64 1.42
C PRO A 90 -20.84 -5.16 -0.02
N GLU A 91 -22.02 -5.72 -0.35
CA GLU A 91 -22.29 -6.32 -1.68
C GLU A 91 -21.95 -5.40 -2.86
N LYS A 92 -22.19 -4.09 -2.71
CA LYS A 92 -21.87 -3.07 -3.73
C LYS A 92 -20.37 -2.88 -3.99
N GLU A 93 -19.51 -3.34 -3.09
CA GLU A 93 -18.05 -3.21 -3.14
C GLU A 93 -17.36 -4.55 -3.44
N LYS A 94 -18.10 -5.68 -3.45
CA LYS A 94 -17.58 -6.98 -3.89
C LYS A 94 -17.25 -6.92 -5.39
N ALA A 95 -16.06 -7.40 -5.74
CA ALA A 95 -15.56 -7.43 -7.11
C ALA A 95 -16.01 -8.69 -7.84
#